data_AF-A0A2H0UUI9-F1
#
_entry.id   AF-A0A2H0UUI9-F1
#
_cell.length_a   1.000
_cell.length_b   1.000
_cell.length_c   1.000
_cell.angle_alpha   90.00
_cell.angle_beta   90.00
_cell.angle_gamma   90.00
#
_symmetry.space_group_name_H-M   'P 1'
#
loop_
_entity.id
_entity.type
_entity.pdbx_description
1 polymer ?
#
loop_
_entity_poly.entity_id
_entity_poly.type
_entity_poly.pdbx_seq_one_letter_code
_entity_poly.pdbx_strand_id
1 'polypeptide(L)'
;MGIILWIIFGALVGWIASLIMNTDAEQGAIFNIIVGIVGAVIGGWLMSFFGKSGIGGFNIYSFLVALLGACLFIAIVKVVRR
;
A
#
# COMPACT_ATOMS: atom_id res chain seq x y z
N MET A 1 2.91 3.55 16.45
CA MET A 1 4.11 2.98 15.78
C MET A 1 5.14 4.07 15.62
N GLY A 2 6.43 3.80 15.86
CA GLY A 2 7.48 4.78 15.54
C GLY A 2 7.52 5.07 14.04
N ILE A 3 7.84 6.31 13.66
CA ILE A 3 7.87 6.77 12.25
C ILE A 3 8.73 5.85 11.37
N ILE A 4 9.85 5.35 11.90
CA ILE A 4 10.77 4.44 11.20
C ILE A 4 10.09 3.11 10.84
N LEU A 5 9.36 2.50 11.79
CA LEU A 5 8.64 1.23 11.56
C LEU A 5 7.51 1.39 10.53
N TRP A 6 6.85 2.55 10.53
CA TRP A 6 5.80 2.84 9.55
C TRP A 6 6.35 2.97 8.12
N ILE A 7 7.51 3.62 7.96
CA ILE A 7 8.18 3.73 6.66
C ILE A 7 8.63 2.35 6.17
N ILE A 8 9.25 1.54 7.04
CA ILE A 8 9.68 0.17 6.69
C ILE A 8 8.48 -0.69 6.30
N PHE A 9 7.37 -0.59 7.04
CA PHE A 9 6.15 -1.30 6.73
C PHE A 9 5.56 -0.88 5.39
N GLY A 10 5.50 0.43 5.12
CA GLY A 10 5.07 0.98 3.84
C GLY A 10 5.94 0.50 2.69
N ALA A 11 7.27 0.55 2.85
CA ALA A 11 8.22 0.04 1.86
C ALA A 11 7.96 -1.44 1.52
N LEU A 12 7.73 -2.27 2.54
CA LEU A 12 7.50 -3.70 2.40
C LEU A 12 6.15 -4.00 1.74
N VAL A 13 5.09 -3.30 2.14
CA VAL A 13 3.75 -3.42 1.52
C VAL A 13 3.81 -3.01 0.04
N GLY A 14 4.41 -1.86 -0.25
CA GLY A 14 4.45 -1.34 -1.62
C GLY A 14 5.30 -2.21 -2.56
N TRP A 15 6.38 -2.79 -2.07
CA TRP A 15 7.18 -3.76 -2.83
C TRP A 15 6.40 -5.06 -3.09
N ILE A 16 5.67 -5.58 -2.10
CA ILE A 16 4.85 -6.78 -2.33
C ILE A 16 3.72 -6.46 -3.32
N ALA A 17 3.10 -5.28 -3.24
CA ALA A 17 2.10 -4.85 -4.20
C ALA A 17 2.68 -4.72 -5.63
N SER A 18 3.89 -4.19 -5.78
CA SER A 18 4.55 -4.04 -7.10
C SER A 18 4.87 -5.41 -7.73
N LEU A 19 5.27 -6.39 -6.92
CA LEU A 19 5.46 -7.77 -7.36
C LEU A 19 4.15 -8.41 -7.82
N ILE A 20 3.06 -8.27 -7.04
CA ILE A 20 1.74 -8.80 -7.39
C ILE A 20 1.24 -8.19 -8.72
N MET A 21 1.46 -6.89 -8.91
CA MET A 21 1.00 -6.15 -10.09
C MET A 21 1.96 -6.22 -11.28
N ASN A 22 3.10 -6.93 -11.15
CA ASN A 22 4.17 -7.01 -12.12
C ASN A 22 4.67 -5.62 -12.58
N THR A 23 4.76 -4.67 -11.66
CA THR A 23 5.24 -3.29 -11.90
C THR A 23 6.59 -2.99 -11.24
N ASP A 24 7.19 -3.96 -10.55
CA ASP A 24 8.43 -3.78 -9.78
C ASP A 24 9.60 -3.25 -10.64
N ALA A 25 9.74 -3.75 -11.88
CA ALA A 25 10.78 -3.34 -12.82
C ALA A 25 10.69 -1.85 -13.24
N GLU A 26 9.51 -1.23 -13.16
CA GLU A 26 9.28 0.16 -13.52
C GLU A 26 9.22 1.11 -12.32
N GLN A 27 8.86 0.60 -11.14
CA GLN A 27 8.62 1.41 -9.95
C GLN A 27 9.91 1.64 -9.14
N GLY A 28 10.76 0.63 -8.97
CA GLY A 28 11.96 0.74 -8.13
C GLY A 28 11.67 1.05 -6.65
N ALA A 29 12.72 1.13 -5.84
CA ALA A 29 12.58 1.16 -4.37
C ALA A 29 11.85 2.40 -3.82
N ILE A 30 12.11 3.59 -4.37
CA ILE A 30 11.51 4.84 -3.89
C ILE A 30 10.00 4.86 -4.19
N PHE A 31 9.60 4.41 -5.38
CA PHE A 31 8.20 4.42 -5.76
C PHE A 31 7.42 3.35 -5.00
N ASN A 32 8.02 2.20 -4.68
CA ASN A 32 7.43 1.20 -3.79
C ASN A 32 7.10 1.79 -2.41
N ILE A 33 7.98 2.61 -1.83
CA ILE A 33 7.70 3.31 -0.55
C ILE A 33 6.49 4.25 -0.70
N ILE A 34 6.46 5.05 -1.76
CA ILE A 34 5.36 6.00 -2.02
C ILE A 34 4.03 5.24 -2.20
N VAL A 35 4.03 4.21 -3.03
CA VAL A 35 2.88 3.33 -3.28
C VAL A 35 2.40 2.69 -1.98
N GLY A 36 3.31 2.24 -1.12
CA GLY A 36 2.95 1.67 0.17
C GLY A 36 2.29 2.68 1.12
N ILE A 37 2.81 3.90 1.19
CA ILE A 37 2.22 4.97 2.02
C ILE A 37 0.84 5.39 1.47
N VAL A 38 0.75 5.66 0.17
CA VAL A 38 -0.51 6.06 -0.49
C VAL A 38 -1.54 4.93 -0.43
N GLY A 39 -1.09 3.70 -0.67
CA GLY A 39 -1.90 2.49 -0.56
C GLY A 39 -2.42 2.24 0.85
N ALA A 40 -1.62 2.49 1.89
CA ALA A 40 -2.07 2.45 3.27
C ALA A 40 -3.19 3.46 3.56
N VAL A 41 -3.08 4.68 3.04
CA VAL A 41 -4.12 5.71 3.18
C VAL A 41 -5.40 5.30 2.45
N ILE A 42 -5.29 4.86 1.20
CA ILE A 42 -6.43 4.42 0.37
C ILE A 42 -7.12 3.19 1.00
N GLY A 43 -6.33 2.21 1.46
CA GLY A 43 -6.83 1.01 2.11
C GLY A 43 -7.54 1.33 3.43
N GLY A 44 -6.96 2.20 4.26
CA GLY A 44 -7.58 2.65 5.51
C GLY A 44 -8.90 3.38 5.28
N TRP A 45 -8.95 4.24 4.25
CA TRP A 45 -10.17 4.92 3.82
C TRP A 45 -11.24 3.93 3.35
N LEU A 46 -10.87 2.96 2.50
CA LEU A 46 -11.76 1.88 2.06
C LEU A 46 -12.37 1.11 3.24
N MET A 47 -11.55 0.67 4.20
CA MET A 47 -12.06 -0.09 5.35
C MET A 47 -12.99 0.74 6.24
N SER A 48 -12.78 2.06 6.29
CA SER A 48 -13.66 2.98 7.00
C SER A 48 -15.06 3.02 6.39
N PHE A 49 -15.20 2.90 5.05
CA PHE A 49 -16.52 2.74 4.39
C PHE A 49 -17.21 1.44 4.76
N PHE A 50 -16.46 0.36 5.01
CA PHE A 50 -17.00 -0.92 5.46
C PHE A 50 -17.29 -0.97 6.98
N GLY A 51 -17.19 0.15 7.69
CA GLY A 51 -17.42 0.23 9.14
C GLY A 51 -16.38 -0.55 9.96
N LYS A 52 -15.25 -0.92 9.36
CA LYS A 52 -14.14 -1.59 10.05
C LYS A 52 -13.07 -0.58 10.43
N SER A 53 -12.39 -0.83 11.53
CA SER A 53 -11.23 -0.05 11.93
C SER A 53 -10.18 -0.07 10.81
N GLY A 54 -9.61 1.09 10.50
CA GLY A 54 -8.54 1.22 9.50
C GLY A 54 -7.21 0.63 10.00
N ILE A 55 -6.10 1.20 9.53
CA ILE A 55 -4.75 0.78 9.94
C ILE A 55 -4.48 1.25 11.37
N GLY A 56 -4.56 0.33 12.33
CA GLY A 56 -4.34 0.61 13.76
C GLY A 56 -2.93 0.29 14.27
N GLY A 57 -2.08 -0.37 13.49
CA GLY A 57 -0.76 -0.80 13.93
C GLY A 57 -0.01 -1.72 12.96
N PHE A 58 1.04 -2.38 13.47
CA PHE A 58 1.82 -3.40 12.77
C PHE A 58 1.19 -4.78 13.01
N ASN A 59 0.15 -5.09 12.25
CA ASN A 59 -0.64 -6.32 12.38
C ASN A 59 -1.06 -6.81 10.98
N ILE A 60 -1.28 -8.13 10.84
CA ILE A 60 -1.64 -8.76 9.55
C ILE A 60 -2.83 -8.06 8.90
N TYR A 61 -3.81 -7.63 9.69
CA TYR A 61 -4.97 -6.90 9.19
C TYR A 61 -4.57 -5.59 8.50
N SER A 62 -3.79 -4.74 9.18
CA SER A 62 -3.28 -3.49 8.62
C SER A 62 -2.43 -3.72 7.36
N PHE A 63 -1.68 -4.82 7.33
CA PHE A 63 -0.87 -5.22 6.19
C PHE A 63 -1.73 -5.55 4.98
N LEU A 64 -2.75 -6.39 5.15
CA LEU A 64 -3.68 -6.75 4.08
C LEU A 64 -4.46 -5.54 3.57
N VAL A 65 -4.89 -4.66 4.47
CA VAL A 65 -5.61 -3.43 4.11
C VAL A 65 -4.72 -2.49 3.30
N ALA A 66 -3.48 -2.27 3.74
CA ALA A 66 -2.53 -1.45 3.01
C ALA A 66 -2.13 -2.07 1.67
N LEU A 67 -1.98 -3.40 1.61
CA LEU A 67 -1.68 -4.14 0.38
C LEU A 67 -2.82 -4.01 -0.63
N LEU A 68 -4.07 -4.16 -0.20
CA LEU A 68 -5.24 -3.98 -1.06
C LEU A 68 -5.31 -2.55 -1.62
N GLY A 69 -5.10 -1.55 -0.76
CA GLY A 69 -5.07 -0.15 -1.20
C GLY A 69 -3.90 0.15 -2.14
N ALA A 70 -2.71 -0.42 -1.90
CA ALA A 70 -1.55 -0.28 -2.77
C ALA A 70 -1.79 -0.93 -4.15
N CYS A 71 -2.33 -2.15 -4.18
CA CYS A 71 -2.74 -2.80 -5.41
C CYS A 71 -3.75 -1.95 -6.19
N LEU A 72 -4.77 -1.41 -5.52
CA LEU A 72 -5.75 -0.53 -6.17
C LEU A 72 -5.08 0.72 -6.76
N PHE A 73 -4.17 1.35 -6.01
CA PHE A 73 -3.43 2.52 -6.49
C PHE A 73 -2.60 2.20 -7.73
N ILE A 74 -1.82 1.11 -7.72
CA ILE A 74 -1.05 0.67 -8.88
C ILE A 74 -1.96 0.40 -10.08
N ALA A 75 -3.10 -0.26 -9.86
CA ALA A 75 -4.06 -0.55 -10.92
C ALA A 75 -4.58 0.74 -11.58
N ILE A 76 -4.94 1.75 -10.78
CA ILE A 76 -5.37 3.07 -11.29
C ILE A 76 -4.24 3.72 -12.10
N VAL A 77 -3.01 3.77 -11.55
CA VAL A 77 -1.85 4.34 -12.25
C VAL A 77 -1.60 3.63 -13.57
N LYS A 78 -1.72 2.30 -13.61
CA LYS A 78 -1.52 1.48 -14.81
C LYS A 78 -2.57 1.76 -15.88
N VAL A 79 -3.83 2.01 -15.48
CA VAL A 79 -4.90 2.40 -16.41
C VAL A 79 -4.67 3.81 -16.96
N VAL A 80 -4.27 4.76 -16.12
CA VAL A 80 -4.05 6.16 -16.53
C VAL A 80 -2.80 6.34 -17.40
N ARG A 81 -1.76 5.52 -17.18
CA ARG A 81 -0.50 5.58 -17.94
C ARG A 81 -0.55 4.82 -19.27
N ARG A 82 -1.67 4.16 -19.57
CA ARG A 82 -1.92 3.41 -20.81
C ARG A 82 -2.63 4.30 -21.83
#